data_AF-A0A0K9NLR0-F1
#
_entry.id   AF-A0A0K9NLR0-F1
#
_cell.length_a   1.000
_cell.length_b   1.000
_cell.length_c   1.000
_cell.angle_alpha   90.00
_cell.angle_beta   90.00
_cell.angle_gamma   90.00
#
_symmetry.space_group_name_H-M   'P 1'
#
loop_
_entity.id
_entity.type
_entity.pdbx_description
1 polymer ?
#
loop_
_entity_poly.entity_id
_entity_poly.type
_entity_poly.pdbx_seq_one_letter_code
_entity_poly.pdbx_strand_id
1 'polypeptide(L)'
;MSLSFVTGGTIIAGFGSDVGRRYKTIINPDPSRKPTKIHSTVEWDPKGILGPAEGGHIARLEFKKRFEKDADAREAFNKQVREEKERRRFLRESRVVPDTMAGLVEYFLDSEAREIEVEISRLRPRLTKEFFDHLQLELSQLKFAVSRTQEMEDRVIELEAMQKVLLEGTEAYDRMEADLVLAKQRLKKILSSNDRKSTMLEMVEHNELSRSVLSLLDENIAGALRSGQKEAADFMEEVRSAMLKYITA
;
A
#
# COMPACT_ATOMS: atom_id res chain seq x y z
N MET A 1 86.44 -2.88 -3.09
CA MET A 1 86.42 -1.46 -3.50
C MET A 1 84.96 -1.15 -3.84
N SER A 2 84.16 -0.63 -2.90
CA SER A 2 84.16 0.75 -2.39
C SER A 2 83.59 1.70 -3.45
N LEU A 3 82.35 2.19 -3.27
CA LEU A 3 82.01 3.53 -2.72
C LEU A 3 82.20 4.62 -3.81
N SER A 4 81.29 5.56 -4.12
CA SER A 4 80.40 6.43 -3.34
C SER A 4 79.43 7.12 -4.34
N PHE A 5 78.15 7.40 -4.04
CA PHE A 5 77.59 8.47 -3.19
C PHE A 5 77.85 9.91 -3.66
N VAL A 6 76.77 10.62 -4.05
CA VAL A 6 76.50 12.08 -3.88
C VAL A 6 74.97 12.24 -3.89
N THR A 7 74.23 12.26 -2.77
CA THR A 7 73.89 13.32 -1.79
C THR A 7 73.15 14.59 -2.28
N GLY A 8 72.01 14.85 -1.63
CA GLY A 8 71.37 16.16 -1.42
C GLY A 8 69.97 16.25 -2.04
N GLY A 9 68.83 16.45 -1.37
CA GLY A 9 68.48 16.79 0.01
C GLY A 9 67.18 17.63 -0.02
N THR A 10 66.10 17.09 0.60
CA THR A 10 65.07 17.73 1.49
C THR A 10 64.38 19.07 1.05
N ILE A 11 63.09 19.42 1.18
CA ILE A 11 62.01 19.31 2.22
C ILE A 11 60.61 19.63 1.58
N ILE A 12 59.60 18.81 1.91
CA ILE A 12 58.20 19.02 2.40
C ILE A 12 57.37 20.29 2.05
N ALA A 13 56.14 20.07 1.56
CA ALA A 13 54.81 20.63 1.94
C ALA A 13 53.89 20.59 0.70
N GLY A 14 52.61 20.21 0.68
CA GLY A 14 51.55 20.11 1.67
C GLY A 14 50.27 20.52 0.94
N PHE A 15 49.40 19.57 0.57
CA PHE A 15 48.06 19.85 0.04
C PHE A 15 47.05 19.10 0.91
N GLY A 16 46.41 19.84 1.81
CA GLY A 16 45.33 19.37 2.65
C GLY A 16 44.01 19.47 1.90
N SER A 17 43.30 18.35 1.77
CA SER A 17 41.87 18.28 1.47
C SER A 17 41.15 17.88 2.74
N ASP A 18 40.45 18.86 3.31
CA ASP A 18 39.72 18.83 4.57
C ASP A 18 38.32 18.25 4.33
N VAL A 19 38.07 17.02 4.78
CA VAL A 19 36.71 16.46 4.90
C VAL A 19 36.57 15.88 6.29
N GLY A 20 35.76 16.58 7.09
CA GLY A 20 35.60 16.42 8.52
C GLY A 20 35.29 14.98 8.96
N ARG A 21 36.29 14.33 9.54
CA ARG A 21 36.10 13.18 10.42
C ARG A 21 35.76 13.71 11.81
N ARG A 22 34.48 13.66 12.19
CA ARG A 22 34.04 13.84 13.58
C ARG A 22 34.64 12.69 14.41
N TYR A 23 35.76 12.95 15.07
CA TYR A 23 36.28 12.06 16.10
C TYR A 23 35.25 12.04 17.25
N LYS A 24 34.57 10.90 17.43
CA LYS A 24 33.96 10.57 18.72
C LYS A 24 35.12 10.46 19.70
N THR A 25 35.29 11.46 20.54
CA THR A 25 36.16 11.36 21.71
C THR A 25 35.55 10.31 22.62
N ILE A 26 36.02 9.06 22.49
CA ILE A 26 35.77 8.02 23.49
C ILE A 26 36.61 8.42 24.69
N ILE A 27 35.98 9.13 25.63
CA ILE A 27 36.56 9.35 26.94
C ILE A 27 36.59 7.98 27.60
N ASN A 28 37.73 7.29 27.53
CA ASN A 28 37.96 6.09 28.33
C ASN A 28 37.96 6.53 29.80
N PRO A 29 36.99 6.09 30.61
CA PRO A 29 36.98 6.46 32.03
C PRO A 29 38.19 5.81 32.71
N ASP A 30 38.97 6.62 33.40
CA ASP A 30 40.06 6.18 34.26
C ASP A 30 39.53 5.14 35.27
N PRO A 31 40.05 3.88 35.26
CA PRO A 31 39.57 2.81 36.14
C PRO A 31 39.87 3.06 37.63
N SER A 32 40.64 4.11 37.97
CA SER A 32 40.92 4.50 39.36
C SER A 32 39.87 5.43 39.97
N ARG A 33 38.95 6.01 39.16
CA ARG A 33 37.83 6.80 39.68
C ARG A 33 36.71 5.89 40.14
N LYS A 34 36.68 5.61 41.45
CA LYS A 34 35.48 5.07 42.11
C LYS A 34 34.29 5.98 41.74
N PRO A 35 33.16 5.43 41.26
CA PRO A 35 31.98 6.25 41.01
C PRO A 35 31.61 6.92 42.33
N THR A 36 31.62 8.25 42.37
CA THR A 36 30.99 9.00 43.45
C THR A 36 29.52 8.60 43.45
N LYS A 37 29.14 7.71 44.37
CA LYS A 37 27.73 7.47 44.69
C LYS A 37 27.18 8.80 45.18
N ILE A 38 26.48 9.52 44.30
CA ILE A 38 25.64 10.63 44.74
C ILE A 38 24.51 9.97 45.53
N HIS A 39 24.67 9.85 46.84
CA HIS A 39 23.58 9.54 47.75
C HIS A 39 22.69 10.77 47.83
N SER A 40 21.79 10.95 46.86
CA SER A 40 20.70 11.91 47.01
C SER A 40 19.64 11.30 47.93
N THR A 41 19.95 11.21 49.22
CA THR A 41 18.93 11.00 50.25
C THR A 41 18.15 12.30 50.37
N VAL A 42 17.15 12.49 49.51
CA VAL A 42 16.13 13.52 49.73
C VAL A 42 15.10 12.89 50.68
N GLU A 43 15.48 12.76 51.95
CA GLU A 43 14.61 12.32 53.04
C GLU A 43 14.43 13.50 54.02
N TRP A 44 14.08 14.67 53.48
CA TRP A 44 13.60 15.79 54.29
C TRP A 44 12.32 16.33 53.66
N ASP A 45 11.21 15.72 54.05
CA ASP A 45 9.85 16.23 53.82
C ASP A 45 9.14 16.38 55.18
N PRO A 46 9.43 17.46 55.93
CA PRO A 46 8.92 17.63 57.30
C PRO A 46 7.41 17.91 57.37
N LYS A 47 6.75 18.07 56.21
CA LYS A 47 5.30 18.33 56.12
C LYS A 47 4.54 17.26 55.33
N GLY A 48 5.22 16.20 54.86
CA GLY A 48 4.62 15.11 54.11
C GLY A 48 3.93 15.55 52.80
N ILE A 49 4.38 16.66 52.20
CA ILE A 49 3.73 17.27 51.04
C ILE A 49 3.98 16.46 49.76
N LEU A 50 5.11 15.74 49.68
CA LEU A 50 5.60 15.13 48.44
C LEU A 50 5.13 13.69 48.22
N GLY A 51 4.48 13.06 49.20
CA GLY A 51 3.99 11.68 49.10
C GLY A 51 5.11 10.64 48.86
N PRO A 52 4.78 9.33 48.87
CA PRO A 52 5.74 8.30 48.51
C PRO A 52 6.11 8.42 47.02
N ALA A 53 7.38 8.22 46.69
CA ALA A 53 7.83 8.26 45.30
C ALA A 53 7.08 7.22 44.46
N GLU A 54 6.29 7.68 43.48
CA GLU A 54 5.66 6.78 42.52
C GLU A 54 6.73 6.16 41.61
N GLY A 55 6.78 4.83 41.56
CA GLY A 55 7.64 4.10 40.65
C GLY A 55 7.13 4.15 39.20
N GLY A 56 7.95 3.70 38.24
CA GLY A 56 7.50 3.43 36.88
C GLY A 56 7.40 4.65 35.93
N HIS A 57 7.80 5.85 36.33
CA HIS A 57 7.88 7.00 35.41
C HIS A 57 8.83 6.76 34.23
N ILE A 58 9.97 6.09 34.46
CA ILE A 58 10.91 5.71 33.40
C ILE A 58 10.26 4.71 32.44
N ALA A 59 9.60 3.67 32.96
CA ALA A 59 8.90 2.68 32.13
C ALA A 59 7.77 3.31 31.29
N ARG A 60 7.00 4.25 31.87
CA ARG A 60 5.97 5.01 31.14
C ARG A 60 6.55 5.87 30.02
N LEU A 61 7.67 6.55 30.26
CA LEU A 61 8.37 7.35 29.24
C LEU A 61 9.00 6.48 28.14
N GLU A 62 9.62 5.36 28.50
CA GLU A 62 10.18 4.41 27.54
C GLU A 62 9.09 3.78 26.67
N PHE A 63 7.96 3.40 27.28
CA PHE A 63 6.79 2.92 26.56
C PHE A 63 6.30 3.98 25.58
N LYS A 64 6.03 5.21 26.05
CA LYS A 64 5.61 6.32 25.18
C LYS A 64 6.56 6.55 24.01
N LYS A 65 7.87 6.55 24.26
CA LYS A 65 8.90 6.72 23.23
C LYS A 65 8.95 5.57 22.21
N ARG A 66 8.63 4.34 22.62
CA ARG A 66 8.47 3.21 21.69
C ARG A 66 7.22 3.39 20.82
N PHE A 67 6.09 3.80 21.40
CA PHE A 67 4.88 4.10 20.63
C PHE A 67 5.08 5.25 19.64
N GLU A 68 5.77 6.32 20.02
CA GLU A 68 6.12 7.43 19.13
C GLU A 68 7.02 6.95 17.98
N LYS A 69 8.07 6.18 18.27
CA LYS A 69 8.93 5.58 17.23
C LYS A 69 8.16 4.65 16.29
N ASP A 70 7.25 3.84 16.82
CA ASP A 70 6.40 2.96 16.03
C ASP A 70 5.41 3.76 15.17
N ALA A 71 4.89 4.88 15.69
CA ALA A 71 4.04 5.80 14.96
C ALA A 71 4.81 6.49 13.82
N ASP A 72 6.01 7.01 14.08
CA ASP A 72 6.89 7.63 13.07
C ASP A 72 7.27 6.60 11.99
N ALA A 73 7.58 5.36 12.39
CA ALA A 73 7.90 4.28 11.46
C ALA A 73 6.69 3.90 10.59
N ARG A 74 5.49 3.83 11.18
CA ARG A 74 4.24 3.61 10.45
C ARG A 74 3.95 4.75 9.48
N GLU A 75 4.15 6.00 9.90
CA GLU A 75 3.94 7.16 9.04
C GLU A 75 4.93 7.20 7.87
N ALA A 76 6.20 6.95 8.12
CA ALA A 76 7.23 6.86 7.08
C ALA A 76 6.92 5.76 6.06
N PHE A 77 6.51 4.57 6.54
CA PHE A 77 6.06 3.48 5.68
C PHE A 77 4.83 3.87 4.86
N ASN A 78 3.81 4.45 5.49
CA ASN A 78 2.59 4.90 4.80
C ASN A 78 2.89 5.97 3.74
N LYS A 79 3.85 6.86 4.01
CA LYS A 79 4.30 7.87 3.06
C LYS A 79 4.97 7.23 1.84
N GLN A 80 5.87 6.27 2.04
CA GLN A 80 6.50 5.52 0.94
C GLN A 80 5.46 4.79 0.08
N VAL A 81 4.49 4.10 0.72
CA VAL A 81 3.41 3.42 0.01
C VAL A 81 2.57 4.41 -0.80
N ARG A 82 2.33 5.62 -0.29
CA ARG A 82 1.58 6.66 -1.01
C ARG A 82 2.35 7.18 -2.22
N GLU A 83 3.63 7.52 -2.04
CA GLU A 83 4.52 7.99 -3.11
C GLU A 83 4.65 6.94 -4.23
N GLU A 84 4.78 5.66 -3.88
CA GLU A 84 4.84 4.57 -4.86
C GLU A 84 3.51 4.41 -5.61
N LYS A 85 2.37 4.53 -4.91
CA LYS A 85 1.04 4.49 -5.54
C LYS A 85 0.84 5.66 -6.50
N GLU A 86 1.32 6.85 -6.15
CA GLU A 86 1.25 8.06 -6.99
C GLU A 86 2.16 7.95 -8.20
N ARG A 87 3.41 7.50 -8.03
CA ARG A 87 4.32 7.22 -9.15
C ARG A 87 3.69 6.26 -10.15
N ARG A 88 3.07 5.19 -9.67
CA ARG A 88 2.38 4.21 -10.53
C ARG A 88 1.17 4.79 -11.24
N ARG A 89 0.36 5.61 -10.54
CA ARG A 89 -0.72 6.39 -11.18
C ARG A 89 -0.20 7.23 -12.32
N PHE A 90 0.88 7.97 -12.09
CA PHE A 90 1.50 8.83 -13.10
C PHE A 90 1.97 8.03 -14.32
N LEU A 91 2.61 6.88 -14.11
CA LEU A 91 3.04 6.00 -15.20
C LEU A 91 1.83 5.51 -16.03
N ARG A 92 0.75 5.08 -15.38
CA ARG A 92 -0.49 4.67 -16.07
C ARG A 92 -1.11 5.79 -16.90
N GLU A 93 -1.14 6.99 -16.36
CA GLU A 93 -1.69 8.16 -17.05
C GLU A 93 -0.83 8.56 -18.26
N SER A 94 0.49 8.32 -18.20
CA SER A 94 1.40 8.58 -19.32
C SER A 94 1.30 7.56 -20.47
N ARG A 95 0.77 6.36 -20.21
CA ARG A 95 0.63 5.31 -21.24
C ARG A 95 -0.49 5.69 -22.21
N VAL A 96 -0.16 5.66 -23.51
CA VAL A 96 -1.11 5.91 -24.60
C VAL A 96 -1.75 4.60 -25.03
N VAL A 97 -3.08 4.55 -25.03
CA VAL A 97 -3.85 3.37 -25.45
C VAL A 97 -3.88 3.32 -26.97
N PRO A 98 -3.40 2.24 -27.62
CA PRO A 98 -3.45 2.12 -29.08
C PRO A 98 -4.88 1.91 -29.61
N ASP A 99 -5.17 2.37 -30.83
CA ASP A 99 -6.50 2.23 -31.45
C ASP A 99 -6.69 0.91 -32.23
N THR A 100 -5.60 0.27 -32.62
CA THR A 100 -5.61 -1.00 -33.37
C THR A 100 -5.67 -2.23 -32.47
N MET A 101 -6.29 -3.33 -32.94
CA MET A 101 -6.38 -4.59 -32.18
C MET A 101 -5.00 -5.22 -31.92
N ALA A 102 -4.12 -5.27 -32.92
CA ALA A 102 -2.75 -5.75 -32.76
C ALA A 102 -1.95 -4.89 -31.77
N GLY A 103 -2.07 -3.55 -31.86
CA GLY A 103 -1.44 -2.65 -30.90
C GLY A 103 -1.97 -2.83 -29.47
N LEU A 104 -3.25 -3.19 -29.31
CA LEU A 104 -3.83 -3.50 -28.01
C LEU A 104 -3.27 -4.81 -27.41
N VAL A 105 -3.00 -5.82 -28.26
CA VAL A 105 -2.31 -7.05 -27.84
C VAL A 105 -0.91 -6.72 -27.31
N GLU A 106 -0.10 -5.98 -28.06
CA GLU A 106 1.24 -5.59 -27.60
C GLU A 106 1.19 -4.75 -26.32
N TYR A 107 0.22 -3.85 -26.22
CA TYR A 107 0.02 -3.03 -25.03
C TYR A 107 -0.16 -3.87 -23.76
N PHE A 108 -0.91 -4.98 -23.84
CA PHE A 108 -1.11 -5.89 -22.71
C PHE A 108 0.10 -6.79 -22.44
N LEU A 109 0.86 -7.18 -23.45
CA LEU A 109 2.11 -7.91 -23.26
C LEU A 109 3.19 -7.06 -22.59
N ASP A 110 3.24 -5.76 -22.94
CA ASP A 110 4.11 -4.76 -22.31
C ASP A 110 3.57 -4.24 -20.96
N SER A 111 2.46 -4.80 -20.46
CA SER A 111 1.88 -4.40 -19.18
C SER A 111 2.42 -5.26 -18.04
N GLU A 112 2.79 -4.60 -16.94
CA GLU A 112 3.20 -5.32 -15.74
C GLU A 112 2.04 -6.13 -15.16
N ALA A 113 2.33 -7.33 -14.62
CA ALA A 113 1.32 -8.21 -14.03
C ALA A 113 0.49 -7.54 -12.91
N ARG A 114 1.05 -6.54 -12.21
CA ARG A 114 0.34 -5.79 -11.16
C ARG A 114 -0.58 -4.68 -11.70
N GLU A 115 -0.34 -4.25 -12.93
CA GLU A 115 -1.10 -3.19 -13.60
C GLU A 115 -2.17 -3.76 -14.52
N ILE A 116 -2.06 -5.04 -14.90
CA ILE A 116 -2.98 -5.68 -15.84
C ILE A 116 -4.44 -5.61 -15.38
N GLU A 117 -4.72 -5.74 -14.07
CA GLU A 117 -6.08 -5.61 -13.52
C GLU A 117 -6.66 -4.20 -13.75
N VAL A 118 -5.81 -3.18 -13.59
CA VAL A 118 -6.20 -1.78 -13.80
C VAL A 118 -6.40 -1.50 -15.29
N GLU A 119 -5.54 -2.04 -16.15
CA GLU A 119 -5.67 -1.89 -17.60
C GLU A 119 -6.89 -2.65 -18.13
N ILE A 120 -7.21 -3.84 -17.61
CA ILE A 120 -8.43 -4.60 -17.93
C ILE A 120 -9.67 -3.79 -17.57
N SER A 121 -9.72 -3.22 -16.37
CA SER A 121 -10.87 -2.40 -15.96
C SER A 121 -11.01 -1.12 -16.80
N ARG A 122 -9.90 -0.45 -17.12
CA ARG A 122 -9.87 0.73 -18.00
C ARG A 122 -10.34 0.42 -19.42
N LEU A 123 -9.92 -0.73 -19.97
CA LEU A 123 -10.13 -1.11 -21.37
C LEU A 123 -11.25 -2.13 -21.55
N ARG A 124 -12.02 -2.42 -20.50
CA ARG A 124 -13.16 -3.35 -20.53
C ARG A 124 -14.10 -3.13 -21.73
N PRO A 125 -14.47 -1.89 -22.10
CA PRO A 125 -15.35 -1.64 -23.25
C PRO A 125 -14.75 -2.10 -24.59
N ARG A 126 -13.42 -2.21 -24.69
CA ARG A 126 -12.69 -2.62 -25.90
C ARG A 126 -12.33 -4.10 -25.90
N LEU A 127 -12.35 -4.76 -24.74
CA LEU A 127 -12.18 -6.21 -24.58
C LEU A 127 -13.47 -6.95 -24.95
N THR A 128 -13.90 -6.80 -26.21
CA THR A 128 -15.10 -7.43 -26.77
C THR A 128 -14.78 -8.83 -27.29
N LYS A 129 -15.82 -9.58 -27.67
CA LYS A 129 -15.66 -10.88 -28.33
C LYS A 129 -14.79 -10.78 -29.59
N GLU A 130 -14.93 -9.69 -30.36
CA GLU A 130 -14.13 -9.46 -31.57
C GLU A 130 -12.62 -9.39 -31.29
N PHE A 131 -12.23 -8.78 -30.17
CA PHE A 131 -10.83 -8.75 -29.74
C PHE A 131 -10.32 -10.15 -29.39
N PHE A 132 -11.09 -10.95 -28.65
CA PHE A 132 -10.70 -12.31 -28.31
C PHE A 132 -10.67 -13.24 -29.53
N ASP A 133 -11.59 -13.06 -30.48
CA ASP A 133 -11.61 -13.79 -31.74
C ASP A 133 -10.35 -13.45 -32.57
N HIS A 134 -9.93 -12.18 -32.63
CA HIS A 134 -8.69 -11.75 -33.25
C HIS A 134 -7.46 -12.39 -32.61
N LEU A 135 -7.37 -12.36 -31.28
CA LEU A 135 -6.29 -12.99 -30.53
C LEU A 135 -6.24 -14.51 -30.78
N GLN A 136 -7.39 -15.18 -30.80
CA GLN A 136 -7.48 -16.60 -31.10
C GLN A 136 -7.02 -16.93 -32.52
N LEU A 137 -7.30 -16.06 -33.50
CA LEU A 137 -6.81 -16.21 -34.87
C LEU A 137 -5.29 -16.08 -34.95
N GLU A 138 -4.69 -15.08 -34.30
CA GLU A 138 -3.23 -14.92 -34.23
C GLU A 138 -2.55 -16.14 -33.58
N LEU A 139 -3.10 -16.60 -32.44
CA LEU A 139 -2.64 -17.82 -31.78
C LEU A 139 -2.73 -19.04 -32.70
N SER A 140 -3.82 -19.18 -33.44
CA SER A 140 -4.03 -20.30 -34.36
C SER A 140 -3.03 -20.24 -35.51
N GLN A 141 -2.78 -19.05 -36.09
CA GLN A 141 -1.79 -18.86 -37.15
C GLN A 141 -0.38 -19.25 -36.69
N LEU A 142 0.02 -18.85 -35.49
CA LEU A 142 1.33 -19.21 -34.92
C LEU A 142 1.44 -20.71 -34.62
N LYS A 143 0.38 -21.32 -34.06
CA LYS A 143 0.35 -22.77 -33.75
C LYS A 143 0.39 -23.65 -35.00
N PHE A 144 -0.28 -23.25 -36.07
CA PHE A 144 -0.39 -24.04 -37.30
C PHE A 144 0.63 -23.64 -38.38
N ALA A 145 1.57 -22.75 -38.08
CA ALA A 145 2.65 -22.43 -38.99
C ALA A 145 3.51 -23.67 -39.30
N VAL A 146 3.81 -23.86 -40.59
CA VAL A 146 4.53 -25.04 -41.12
C VAL A 146 5.99 -25.07 -40.67
N SER A 147 6.61 -23.91 -40.47
CA SER A 147 7.96 -23.75 -39.92
C SER A 147 7.88 -23.07 -38.56
N ARG A 148 8.13 -23.82 -37.48
CA ARG A 148 8.16 -23.28 -36.12
C ARG A 148 9.60 -22.96 -35.73
N THR A 149 9.84 -21.72 -35.36
CA THR A 149 11.08 -21.29 -34.69
C THR A 149 10.84 -21.22 -33.18
N GLN A 150 11.91 -21.25 -32.39
CA GLN A 150 11.82 -21.09 -30.93
C GLN A 150 11.10 -19.80 -30.54
N GLU A 151 11.39 -18.69 -31.25
CA GLU A 151 10.75 -17.39 -31.03
C GLU A 151 9.23 -17.43 -31.25
N MET A 152 8.75 -18.24 -32.19
CA MET A 152 7.31 -18.42 -32.40
C MET A 152 6.66 -19.22 -31.27
N GLU A 153 7.35 -20.22 -30.74
CA GLU A 153 6.86 -21.01 -29.60
C GLU A 153 6.79 -20.17 -28.32
N ASP A 154 7.83 -19.36 -28.05
CA ASP A 154 7.86 -18.44 -26.92
C ASP A 154 6.72 -17.41 -27.03
N ARG A 155 6.49 -16.86 -28.23
CA ARG A 155 5.39 -15.92 -28.47
C ARG A 155 4.01 -16.55 -28.28
N VAL A 156 3.84 -17.83 -28.65
CA VAL A 156 2.58 -18.56 -28.39
C VAL A 156 2.33 -18.66 -26.89
N ILE A 157 3.36 -18.97 -26.09
CA ILE A 157 3.23 -19.09 -24.63
C ILE A 157 2.82 -17.75 -24.02
N GLU A 158 3.45 -16.64 -24.43
CA GLU A 158 3.11 -15.30 -23.96
C GLU A 158 1.65 -14.93 -24.27
N LEU A 159 1.22 -15.17 -25.51
CA LEU A 159 -0.15 -14.86 -25.95
C LEU A 159 -1.19 -15.74 -25.26
N GLU A 160 -0.91 -17.02 -25.03
CA GLU A 160 -1.80 -17.92 -24.28
C GLU A 160 -1.94 -17.50 -22.82
N ALA A 161 -0.83 -17.17 -22.16
CA ALA A 161 -0.84 -16.71 -20.78
C ALA A 161 -1.64 -15.40 -20.67
N MET A 162 -1.41 -14.46 -21.58
CA MET A 162 -2.14 -13.19 -21.64
C MET A 162 -3.63 -13.41 -21.91
N GLN A 163 -4.00 -14.26 -22.87
CA GLN A 163 -5.40 -14.58 -23.17
C GLN A 163 -6.14 -15.07 -21.93
N LYS A 164 -5.53 -15.99 -21.19
CA LYS A 164 -6.11 -16.55 -19.98
C LYS A 164 -6.32 -15.47 -18.90
N VAL A 165 -5.30 -14.63 -18.66
CA VAL A 165 -5.38 -13.54 -17.69
C VAL A 165 -6.47 -12.52 -18.07
N LEU A 166 -6.57 -12.17 -19.36
CA LEU A 166 -7.60 -11.24 -19.83
C LEU A 166 -9.01 -11.82 -19.71
N LEU A 167 -9.21 -13.11 -20.02
CA LEU A 167 -10.51 -13.76 -19.84
C LEU A 167 -10.91 -13.81 -18.36
N GLU A 168 -10.03 -14.31 -17.48
CA GLU A 168 -10.31 -14.37 -16.04
C GLU A 168 -10.55 -12.98 -15.45
N GLY A 169 -9.76 -11.98 -15.85
CA GLY A 169 -9.88 -10.61 -15.38
C GLY A 169 -11.15 -9.91 -15.88
N THR A 170 -11.57 -10.13 -17.12
CA THR A 170 -12.85 -9.58 -17.64
C THR A 170 -14.05 -10.21 -16.96
N GLU A 171 -14.05 -11.53 -16.73
CA GLU A 171 -15.10 -12.20 -15.97
C GLU A 171 -15.16 -11.70 -14.51
N ALA A 172 -14.01 -11.55 -13.86
CA ALA A 172 -13.95 -11.03 -12.50
C ALA A 172 -14.47 -9.60 -12.42
N TYR A 173 -14.13 -8.76 -13.40
CA TYR A 173 -14.64 -7.39 -13.51
C TYR A 173 -16.16 -7.38 -13.67
N ASP A 174 -16.72 -8.18 -14.59
CA ASP A 174 -18.16 -8.23 -14.84
C ASP A 174 -18.95 -8.70 -13.61
N ARG A 175 -18.42 -9.71 -12.90
CA ARG A 175 -19.00 -10.17 -11.63
C ARG A 175 -18.99 -9.07 -10.57
N MET A 176 -17.86 -8.38 -10.42
CA MET A 176 -17.73 -7.25 -9.50
C MET A 176 -18.72 -6.12 -9.86
N GLU A 177 -18.87 -5.79 -11.14
CA GLU A 177 -19.82 -4.76 -11.60
C GLU A 177 -21.26 -5.15 -11.25
N ALA A 178 -21.66 -6.39 -11.54
CA ALA A 178 -22.98 -6.91 -11.19
C ALA A 178 -23.22 -6.84 -9.66
N ASP A 179 -22.24 -7.26 -8.87
CA ASP A 179 -22.30 -7.21 -7.41
C ASP A 179 -22.44 -5.77 -6.88
N LEU A 180 -21.74 -4.80 -7.48
CA LEU A 180 -21.85 -3.39 -7.12
C LEU A 180 -23.24 -2.82 -7.46
N VAL A 181 -23.80 -3.17 -8.61
CA VAL A 181 -25.15 -2.75 -9.01
C VAL A 181 -26.19 -3.30 -8.03
N LEU A 182 -26.10 -4.59 -7.69
CA LEU A 182 -26.98 -5.22 -6.71
C LEU A 182 -26.80 -4.61 -5.32
N ALA A 183 -25.56 -4.37 -4.89
CA ALA A 183 -25.28 -3.76 -3.60
C ALA A 183 -25.87 -2.35 -3.49
N LYS A 184 -25.82 -1.56 -4.57
CA LYS A 184 -26.47 -0.25 -4.64
C LYS A 184 -27.99 -0.34 -4.51
N GLN A 185 -28.62 -1.31 -5.20
CA GLN A 185 -30.07 -1.52 -5.11
C GLN A 185 -30.50 -1.92 -3.69
N ARG A 186 -29.75 -2.85 -3.08
CA ARG A 186 -29.93 -3.31 -1.70
C ARG A 186 -29.78 -2.16 -0.70
N LEU A 187 -28.73 -1.36 -0.83
CA LEU A 187 -28.52 -0.21 0.03
C LEU A 187 -29.64 0.82 -0.11
N LYS A 188 -30.08 1.09 -1.36
CA LYS A 188 -31.22 1.97 -1.62
C LYS A 188 -32.48 1.46 -0.92
N LYS A 189 -32.78 0.16 -1.00
CA LYS A 189 -33.92 -0.49 -0.32
C LYS A 189 -33.86 -0.25 1.20
N ILE A 190 -32.70 -0.46 1.83
CA ILE A 190 -32.51 -0.24 3.27
C ILE A 190 -32.75 1.23 3.63
N LEU A 191 -32.11 2.16 2.93
CA LEU A 191 -32.18 3.59 3.27
C LEU A 191 -33.57 4.20 3.03
N SER A 192 -34.30 3.71 2.03
CA SER A 192 -35.67 4.18 1.73
C SER A 192 -36.77 3.49 2.54
N SER A 193 -36.45 2.45 3.30
CA SER A 193 -37.46 1.69 4.06
C SER A 193 -37.96 2.48 5.29
N ASN A 194 -39.27 2.37 5.55
CA ASN A 194 -39.88 2.92 6.75
C ASN A 194 -39.48 2.12 8.00
N ASP A 195 -39.46 0.79 7.89
CA ASP A 195 -38.98 -0.13 8.93
C ASP A 195 -37.71 -0.85 8.49
N ARG A 196 -36.57 -0.30 8.91
CA ARG A 196 -35.24 -0.76 8.50
C ARG A 196 -34.86 -2.07 9.15
N LYS A 197 -35.36 -2.36 10.35
CA LYS A 197 -35.00 -3.57 11.10
C LYS A 197 -35.63 -4.79 10.45
N SER A 198 -36.92 -4.76 10.14
CA SER A 198 -37.58 -5.83 9.39
C SER A 198 -36.97 -6.00 8.00
N THR A 199 -36.76 -4.90 7.27
CA THR A 199 -36.11 -4.93 5.96
C THR A 199 -34.72 -5.58 6.01
N MET A 200 -33.90 -5.25 7.02
CA MET A 200 -32.59 -5.88 7.20
C MET A 200 -32.72 -7.36 7.54
N LEU A 201 -33.67 -7.78 8.39
CA LEU A 201 -33.91 -9.19 8.71
C LEU A 201 -34.32 -9.99 7.48
N GLU A 202 -35.27 -9.49 6.67
CA GLU A 202 -35.67 -10.11 5.40
C GLU A 202 -34.46 -10.26 4.46
N MET A 203 -33.61 -9.24 4.38
CA MET A 203 -32.41 -9.27 3.55
C MET A 203 -31.34 -10.24 4.07
N VAL A 204 -31.27 -10.49 5.39
CA VAL A 204 -30.41 -11.52 5.97
C VAL A 204 -30.92 -12.90 5.62
N GLU A 205 -32.23 -13.13 5.71
CA GLU A 205 -32.87 -14.40 5.34
C GLU A 205 -32.59 -14.76 3.86
N HIS A 206 -32.56 -13.77 2.99
CA HIS A 206 -32.23 -13.93 1.57
C HIS A 206 -30.72 -13.88 1.25
N ASN A 207 -29.85 -13.80 2.26
CA ASN A 207 -28.39 -13.67 2.10
C ASN A 207 -27.98 -12.47 1.21
N GLU A 208 -28.73 -11.39 1.28
CA GLU A 208 -28.53 -10.16 0.51
C GLU A 208 -27.58 -9.18 1.19
N LEU A 209 -27.40 -9.28 2.51
CA LEU A 209 -26.43 -8.46 3.25
C LEU A 209 -25.01 -8.99 3.03
N SER A 210 -24.26 -8.30 2.18
CA SER A 210 -22.88 -8.65 1.83
C SER A 210 -21.88 -7.57 2.27
N ARG A 211 -20.60 -7.94 2.32
CA ARG A 211 -19.49 -6.99 2.54
C ARG A 211 -19.45 -5.86 1.50
N SER A 212 -19.93 -6.10 0.28
CA SER A 212 -20.04 -5.07 -0.76
C SER A 212 -21.06 -3.98 -0.41
N VAL A 213 -22.21 -4.33 0.18
CA VAL A 213 -23.20 -3.33 0.66
C VAL A 213 -22.60 -2.47 1.78
N LEU A 214 -21.87 -3.09 2.70
CA LEU A 214 -21.21 -2.39 3.80
C LEU A 214 -20.11 -1.42 3.28
N SER A 215 -19.28 -1.88 2.35
CA SER A 215 -18.22 -1.05 1.75
C SER A 215 -18.79 0.19 1.03
N LEU A 216 -19.90 0.01 0.30
CA LEU A 216 -20.60 1.14 -0.33
C LEU A 216 -21.19 2.12 0.68
N LEU A 217 -21.71 1.62 1.80
CA LEU A 217 -22.20 2.47 2.89
C LEU A 217 -21.05 3.27 3.53
N ASP A 218 -19.88 2.64 3.74
CA ASP A 218 -18.69 3.29 4.31
C ASP A 218 -18.18 4.42 3.40
N GLU A 219 -18.14 4.21 2.07
CA GLU A 219 -17.76 5.27 1.13
C GLU A 219 -18.78 6.42 1.11
N ASN A 220 -20.08 6.11 1.21
CA ASN A 220 -21.13 7.14 1.27
C ASN A 220 -21.05 7.97 2.56
N ILE A 221 -20.76 7.34 3.71
CA ILE A 221 -20.50 8.03 4.98
C ILE A 221 -19.29 8.97 4.83
N ALA A 222 -18.18 8.45 4.30
CA ALA A 222 -16.99 9.27 4.07
C ALA A 222 -17.27 10.45 3.13
N GLY A 223 -18.06 10.25 2.07
CA GLY A 223 -18.52 11.30 1.16
C GLY A 223 -19.42 12.35 1.83
N ALA A 224 -20.35 11.93 2.68
CA ALA A 224 -21.22 12.83 3.46
C ALA A 224 -20.41 13.68 4.44
N LEU A 225 -19.43 13.09 5.12
CA LEU A 225 -18.51 13.81 6.02
C LEU A 225 -17.67 14.83 5.26
N ARG A 226 -17.11 14.48 4.10
CA ARG A 226 -16.35 15.40 3.24
C ARG A 226 -17.19 16.58 2.74
N SER A 227 -18.49 16.37 2.53
CA SER A 227 -19.43 17.39 2.06
C SER A 227 -20.14 18.15 3.20
N GLY A 228 -19.80 17.87 4.46
CA GLY A 228 -20.35 18.56 5.63
C GLY A 228 -21.78 18.13 6.02
N GLN A 229 -22.31 17.07 5.43
CA GLN A 229 -23.65 16.54 5.71
C GLN A 229 -23.65 15.63 6.94
N LYS A 230 -23.47 16.22 8.13
CA LYS A 230 -23.32 15.48 9.39
C LYS A 230 -24.54 14.62 9.73
N GLU A 231 -25.75 15.17 9.62
CA GLU A 231 -26.99 14.43 9.93
C GLU A 231 -27.17 13.18 9.05
N ALA A 232 -26.82 13.28 7.77
CA ALA A 232 -26.87 12.15 6.85
C ALA A 232 -25.79 11.10 7.17
N ALA A 233 -24.59 11.55 7.56
CA ALA A 233 -23.51 10.67 7.99
C ALA A 233 -23.87 9.92 9.28
N ASP A 234 -24.38 10.62 10.30
CA ASP A 234 -24.80 10.04 11.57
C ASP A 234 -25.90 8.99 11.36
N PHE A 235 -26.89 9.31 10.53
CA PHE A 235 -27.95 8.37 10.15
C PHE A 235 -27.38 7.11 9.46
N MET A 236 -26.46 7.27 8.52
CA MET A 236 -25.83 6.14 7.83
C MET A 236 -24.93 5.32 8.77
N GLU A 237 -24.26 5.94 9.74
CA GLU A 237 -23.49 5.24 10.77
C GLU A 237 -24.37 4.38 11.68
N GLU A 238 -25.58 4.84 12.02
CA GLU A 238 -26.55 4.03 12.77
C GLU A 238 -26.94 2.78 11.96
N VAL A 239 -27.27 2.94 10.67
CA VAL A 239 -27.60 1.82 9.78
C VAL A 239 -26.41 0.86 9.67
N ARG A 240 -25.19 1.38 9.51
CA ARG A 240 -23.96 0.60 9.49
C ARG A 240 -23.80 -0.25 10.75
N SER A 241 -24.01 0.36 11.92
CA SER A 241 -23.90 -0.34 13.21
C SER A 241 -24.93 -1.47 13.36
N ALA A 242 -26.11 -1.30 12.79
CA ALA A 242 -27.15 -2.33 12.77
C ALA A 242 -26.80 -3.47 11.79
N MET A 243 -26.34 -3.15 10.58
CA MET A 243 -25.91 -4.13 9.57
C MET A 243 -24.76 -5.01 10.06
N LEU A 244 -23.79 -4.44 10.79
CA LEU A 244 -22.65 -5.18 11.33
C LEU A 244 -23.05 -6.32 12.30
N LYS A 245 -24.24 -6.25 12.91
CA LYS A 245 -24.74 -7.32 13.79
C LYS A 245 -25.15 -8.57 13.03
N TYR A 246 -25.44 -8.43 11.75
CA TYR A 246 -25.97 -9.50 10.90
C TYR A 246 -24.95 -10.01 9.88
N ILE A 247 -23.93 -9.22 9.56
CA ILE A 247 -22.81 -9.69 8.73
C ILE A 247 -21.88 -10.53 9.61
N THR A 248 -22.04 -11.85 9.56
CA THR A 248 -21.11 -12.78 10.19
C THR A 248 -19.80 -12.83 9.41
N ALA A 249 -18.67 -12.84 10.12
CA ALA A 249 -17.32 -12.86 9.57
C ALA A 249 -17.06 -14.08 8.67
#